data_AF-A0A7W9FIU7-F1
#
_entry.id   AF-A0A7W9FIU7-F1
#
_cell.length_a   1.000
_cell.length_b   1.000
_cell.length_c   1.000
_cell.angle_alpha   90.00
_cell.angle_beta   90.00
_cell.angle_gamma   90.00
#
_symmetry.space_group_name_H-M   'P 1'
#
loop_
_entity.id
_entity.type
_entity.pdbx_description
1 polymer ?
#
loop_
_entity_poly.entity_id
_entity_poly.type
_entity_poly.pdbx_seq_one_letter_code
_entity_poly.pdbx_strand_id
1 'polypeptide(L)'
;MTSQRRRVAIACQGGGSHTAFTAGALSRFLQPDVLAEHQVVGLSGTSGGAICAAIAWSSLLHRRPGDAEHLLRRFWTANSASSWPDQVVNAMVLWGQRLSETVAVPVVSPYLHAGAVWSSDLLRRLIDQTVDLGADQELAAASISDPMLLVGAVDVLKGVFRTFDSRDGEISTDAILASAAIPTIFRSVRLGRSVYWDGLFSQNPPVHKLLDSEPDEIWVIQVNPSQVEDEPTTVGEIATRRNELSGNLSLYQELGFIEQVDKWLADGTIRSHRVRHITVRILEMRRTDATRAWGHASKLNRDPAFIDELMELGRHQAQDQVDAMALERAWGDEDREPGSLMGRFRPGAVVSSTHPLAPLEATADPERIRGFLDEFGLRVETSRARVCEDGARWTVHSVSDRRISARVRAFFDEGRIARMTVSED
;
A
#
# COMPACT_ATOMS: atom_id res chain seq x y z
N MET A 1 -10.31 29.65 -10.75
CA MET A 1 -9.28 28.76 -11.32
C MET A 1 -9.51 27.39 -10.69
N THR A 2 -9.92 26.39 -11.46
CA THR A 2 -10.01 25.02 -10.95
C THR A 2 -8.59 24.56 -10.61
N SER A 3 -8.29 24.35 -9.32
CA SER A 3 -7.02 23.75 -8.90
C SER A 3 -6.77 22.49 -9.73
N GLN A 4 -5.60 22.39 -10.36
CA GLN A 4 -5.20 21.19 -11.10
C GLN A 4 -5.17 19.99 -10.13
N ARG A 5 -5.71 18.84 -10.55
CA ARG A 5 -5.67 17.61 -9.74
C ARG A 5 -4.23 17.16 -9.55
N ARG A 6 -3.88 16.70 -8.35
CA ARG A 6 -2.57 16.12 -8.08
C ARG A 6 -2.44 14.77 -8.77
N ARG A 7 -1.35 14.56 -9.49
CA ARG A 7 -1.03 13.31 -10.17
C ARG A 7 -0.53 12.32 -9.11
N VAL A 8 -1.18 11.17 -8.99
CA VAL A 8 -0.83 10.14 -8.02
C VAL A 8 -0.50 8.82 -8.70
N ALA A 9 0.59 8.19 -8.27
CA ALA A 9 0.86 6.81 -8.59
C ALA A 9 0.64 5.94 -7.33
N ILE A 10 0.05 4.75 -7.49
CA ILE A 10 -0.29 3.86 -6.37
C ILE A 10 0.51 2.57 -6.50
N ALA A 11 1.27 2.21 -5.46
CA ALA A 11 2.15 1.06 -5.45
C ALA A 11 1.67 0.02 -4.43
N CYS A 12 1.33 -1.19 -4.89
CA CYS A 12 0.64 -2.23 -4.13
C CYS A 12 1.59 -3.40 -3.78
N GLN A 13 2.06 -3.47 -2.54
CA GLN A 13 2.92 -4.56 -2.09
C GLN A 13 2.18 -5.90 -2.07
N GLY A 14 2.88 -6.97 -2.44
CA GLY A 14 2.44 -8.35 -2.31
C GLY A 14 2.56 -8.89 -0.88
N GLY A 15 1.67 -9.83 -0.53
CA GLY A 15 1.63 -10.44 0.81
C GLY A 15 0.63 -11.60 0.95
N GLY A 16 0.32 -12.30 -0.14
CA GLY A 16 -0.71 -13.36 -0.14
C GLY A 16 -2.11 -12.82 0.17
N SER A 17 -2.90 -13.55 0.96
CA SER A 17 -4.27 -13.17 1.36
C SER A 17 -4.34 -11.81 2.07
N HIS A 18 -3.26 -11.36 2.70
CA HIS A 18 -3.22 -10.04 3.33
C HIS A 18 -3.43 -8.89 2.33
N THR A 19 -3.26 -9.13 1.03
CA THR A 19 -3.58 -8.14 -0.02
C THR A 19 -5.08 -7.86 -0.18
N ALA A 20 -5.95 -8.56 0.56
CA ALA A 20 -7.32 -8.13 0.82
C ALA A 20 -7.37 -6.73 1.49
N PHE A 21 -6.38 -6.42 2.33
CA PHE A 21 -6.16 -5.06 2.84
C PHE A 21 -5.96 -4.05 1.71
N THR A 22 -5.13 -4.38 0.72
CA THR A 22 -4.90 -3.56 -0.47
C THR A 22 -6.17 -3.33 -1.27
N ALA A 23 -7.03 -4.35 -1.38
CA ALA A 23 -8.34 -4.20 -2.00
C ALA A 23 -9.23 -3.20 -1.25
N GLY A 24 -9.26 -3.27 0.09
CA GLY A 24 -9.95 -2.30 0.93
C GLY A 24 -9.45 -0.87 0.74
N ALA A 25 -8.13 -0.70 0.74
CA ALA A 25 -7.49 0.60 0.58
C ALA A 25 -7.78 1.22 -0.80
N LEU A 26 -7.62 0.45 -1.88
CA LEU A 26 -7.97 0.89 -3.24
C LEU A 26 -9.45 1.23 -3.40
N SER A 27 -10.34 0.44 -2.77
CA SER A 27 -11.78 0.71 -2.75
C SER A 27 -12.09 2.09 -2.19
N ARG A 28 -11.29 2.59 -1.25
CA ARG A 28 -11.43 3.94 -0.70
C ARG A 28 -10.75 5.00 -1.56
N PHE A 29 -9.52 4.76 -2.00
CA PHE A 29 -8.73 5.72 -2.78
C PHE A 29 -9.32 6.07 -4.15
N LEU A 30 -10.12 5.17 -4.72
CA LEU A 30 -10.75 5.36 -6.04
C LEU A 30 -12.17 5.93 -5.97
N GLN A 31 -12.62 6.37 -4.79
CA GLN A 31 -13.93 7.01 -4.65
C GLN A 31 -13.95 8.42 -5.29
N PRO A 32 -15.12 8.89 -5.76
CA PRO A 32 -15.23 10.16 -6.49
C PRO A 32 -14.74 11.39 -5.73
N ASP A 33 -14.89 11.41 -4.40
CA ASP A 33 -14.45 12.52 -3.55
C ASP A 33 -12.92 12.64 -3.54
N VAL A 34 -12.20 11.52 -3.52
CA VAL A 34 -10.72 11.50 -3.59
C VAL A 34 -10.25 11.83 -5.00
N LEU A 35 -10.90 11.27 -6.02
CA LEU A 35 -10.56 11.49 -7.43
C LEU A 35 -10.97 12.87 -7.96
N ALA A 36 -11.78 13.62 -7.22
CA ALA A 36 -12.05 15.03 -7.51
C ALA A 36 -10.77 15.87 -7.36
N GLU A 37 -9.90 15.48 -6.43
CA GLU A 37 -8.66 16.19 -6.09
C GLU A 37 -7.40 15.51 -6.64
N HIS A 38 -7.47 14.21 -6.94
CA HIS A 38 -6.35 13.40 -7.40
C HIS A 38 -6.63 12.76 -8.77
N GLN A 39 -5.59 12.66 -9.59
CA GLN A 39 -5.61 11.92 -10.85
C GLN A 39 -4.66 10.74 -10.73
N VAL A 40 -5.17 9.52 -10.77
CA VAL A 40 -4.31 8.33 -10.81
C VAL A 40 -3.63 8.25 -12.17
N VAL A 41 -2.29 8.29 -12.19
CA VAL A 41 -1.45 8.28 -13.40
C VAL A 41 -0.68 6.96 -13.59
N GLY A 42 -0.64 6.13 -12.56
CA GLY A 42 -0.01 4.83 -12.63
C GLY A 42 -0.34 3.95 -11.43
N LEU A 43 -0.38 2.65 -11.66
CA LEU A 43 -0.46 1.64 -10.61
C LEU A 43 0.70 0.67 -10.76
N SER A 44 1.23 0.19 -9.64
CA SER A 44 2.15 -0.93 -9.66
C SER A 44 1.78 -1.98 -8.63
N GLY A 45 2.18 -3.22 -8.87
CA GLY A 45 1.97 -4.26 -7.88
C GLY A 45 2.79 -5.52 -8.12
N THR A 46 2.89 -6.31 -7.07
CA THR A 46 3.55 -7.63 -7.08
C THR A 46 2.66 -8.65 -6.37
N SER A 47 2.58 -9.86 -6.90
CA SER A 47 1.77 -10.96 -6.33
C SER A 47 0.30 -10.55 -6.17
N GLY A 48 -0.32 -10.79 -5.00
CA GLY A 48 -1.68 -10.31 -4.70
C GLY A 48 -1.87 -8.80 -4.88
N GLY A 49 -0.81 -7.99 -4.69
CA GLY A 49 -0.83 -6.56 -4.95
C GLY A 49 -0.96 -6.25 -6.45
N ALA A 50 -0.38 -7.07 -7.33
CA ALA A 50 -0.54 -6.96 -8.78
C ALA A 50 -1.98 -7.25 -9.21
N ILE A 51 -2.65 -8.21 -8.58
CA ILE A 51 -4.06 -8.51 -8.85
C ILE A 51 -4.94 -7.31 -8.46
N CYS A 52 -4.76 -6.78 -7.24
CA CYS A 52 -5.50 -5.61 -6.77
C CYS A 52 -5.24 -4.38 -7.66
N ALA A 53 -3.98 -4.14 -8.05
CA ALA A 53 -3.61 -3.05 -8.96
C ALA A 53 -4.22 -3.22 -10.36
N ALA A 54 -4.24 -4.44 -10.92
CA ALA A 54 -4.82 -4.72 -12.24
C ALA A 54 -6.34 -4.52 -12.26
N ILE A 55 -7.05 -4.94 -11.21
CA ILE A 55 -8.50 -4.71 -11.09
C ILE A 55 -8.81 -3.21 -10.98
N ALA A 56 -8.06 -2.48 -10.17
CA ALA A 56 -8.17 -1.02 -10.06
C ALA A 56 -7.82 -0.29 -11.37
N TRP A 57 -6.80 -0.77 -12.08
CA TRP A 57 -6.40 -0.23 -13.37
C TRP A 57 -7.49 -0.41 -14.43
N SER A 58 -8.07 -1.61 -14.53
CA SER A 58 -9.17 -1.91 -15.46
C SER A 58 -10.36 -0.95 -15.26
N SER A 59 -10.77 -0.70 -14.02
CA SER A 59 -11.89 0.22 -13.72
C SER A 59 -11.56 1.68 -14.10
N LEU A 60 -10.30 2.10 -13.94
CA LEU A 60 -9.84 3.43 -14.34
C LEU A 60 -9.80 3.61 -15.87
N LEU A 61 -9.33 2.61 -16.61
CA LEU A 61 -9.32 2.61 -18.08
C LEU A 61 -10.74 2.74 -18.63
N HIS A 62 -11.68 1.99 -18.06
CA HIS A 62 -13.09 2.02 -18.43
C HIS A 62 -13.84 3.29 -17.96
N ARG A 63 -13.14 4.25 -17.34
CA ARG A 63 -13.71 5.49 -16.79
C ARG A 63 -14.80 5.26 -15.75
N ARG A 64 -14.71 4.14 -15.02
CA ARG A 64 -15.63 3.73 -13.96
C ARG A 64 -14.87 3.39 -12.67
N PRO A 65 -14.13 4.35 -12.09
CA PRO A 65 -13.34 4.09 -10.88
C PRO A 65 -14.18 3.59 -9.70
N GLY A 66 -15.47 3.97 -9.62
CA GLY A 66 -16.40 3.46 -8.60
C GLY A 66 -16.68 1.96 -8.69
N ASP A 67 -16.46 1.33 -9.86
CA ASP A 67 -16.63 -0.12 -10.02
C ASP A 67 -15.49 -0.90 -9.36
N ALA A 68 -14.35 -0.25 -9.04
CA ALA A 68 -13.18 -0.89 -8.45
C ALA A 68 -13.53 -1.65 -7.17
N GLU A 69 -14.29 -1.02 -6.27
CA GLU A 69 -14.69 -1.63 -4.99
C GLU A 69 -15.49 -2.92 -5.23
N HIS A 70 -16.46 -2.88 -6.14
CA HIS A 70 -17.29 -4.04 -6.45
C HIS A 70 -16.44 -5.17 -7.06
N LEU A 71 -15.56 -4.86 -8.01
CA LEU A 71 -14.71 -5.85 -8.67
C LEU A 71 -13.69 -6.47 -7.70
N LEU A 72 -13.06 -5.65 -6.86
CA LEU A 72 -12.13 -6.10 -5.83
C LEU A 72 -12.83 -7.01 -4.82
N ARG A 73 -14.01 -6.61 -4.33
CA ARG A 73 -14.84 -7.43 -3.44
C ARG A 73 -15.23 -8.74 -4.11
N ARG A 74 -15.71 -8.70 -5.36
CA ARG A 74 -16.07 -9.89 -6.13
C ARG A 74 -14.92 -10.88 -6.22
N PHE A 75 -13.71 -10.40 -6.56
CA PHE A 75 -12.52 -11.24 -6.63
C PHE A 75 -12.20 -11.89 -5.27
N TRP A 76 -12.13 -11.09 -4.21
CA TRP A 76 -11.76 -11.59 -2.88
C TRP A 76 -12.80 -12.52 -2.26
N THR A 77 -14.09 -12.25 -2.46
CA THR A 77 -15.17 -13.16 -2.08
C THR A 77 -15.03 -14.49 -2.84
N ALA A 78 -14.80 -14.46 -4.15
CA ALA A 78 -14.64 -15.68 -4.95
C ALA A 78 -13.34 -16.44 -4.64
N ASN A 79 -12.29 -15.75 -4.20
CA ASN A 79 -11.05 -16.36 -3.74
C ASN A 79 -11.13 -16.89 -2.29
N SER A 80 -12.14 -16.48 -1.51
CA SER A 80 -12.32 -16.97 -0.14
C SER A 80 -12.73 -18.46 -0.12
N ALA A 81 -12.43 -19.14 0.96
CA ALA A 81 -12.85 -20.51 1.21
C ALA A 81 -14.32 -20.53 1.66
N SER A 82 -15.26 -20.21 0.76
CA SER A 82 -16.68 -20.12 1.13
C SER A 82 -17.40 -21.47 1.13
N SER A 83 -16.93 -22.46 0.36
CA SER A 83 -17.55 -23.79 0.32
C SER A 83 -17.04 -24.69 1.46
N TRP A 84 -17.88 -25.61 1.95
CA TRP A 84 -17.45 -26.54 3.02
C TRP A 84 -16.19 -27.35 2.67
N PRO A 85 -16.05 -27.92 1.44
CA PRO A 85 -14.79 -28.55 1.03
C PRO A 85 -13.60 -27.60 1.07
N ASP A 86 -13.76 -26.34 0.62
CA ASP A 86 -12.67 -25.36 0.62
C ASP A 86 -12.29 -24.91 2.03
N GLN A 87 -13.25 -24.80 2.94
CA GLN A 87 -13.00 -24.49 4.36
C GLN A 87 -12.18 -25.58 5.03
N VAL A 88 -12.49 -26.85 4.74
CA VAL A 88 -11.72 -28.00 5.24
C VAL A 88 -10.30 -27.99 4.69
N VAL A 89 -10.13 -27.71 3.38
CA VAL A 89 -8.80 -27.60 2.76
C VAL A 89 -8.01 -26.43 3.34
N ASN A 90 -8.62 -25.25 3.48
CA ASN A 90 -7.99 -24.08 4.10
C ASN A 90 -7.55 -24.40 5.52
N ALA A 91 -8.42 -25.01 6.33
CA ALA A 91 -8.07 -25.45 7.67
C ALA A 91 -6.89 -26.44 7.64
N MET A 92 -6.92 -27.47 6.80
CA MET A 92 -5.81 -28.43 6.68
C MET A 92 -4.49 -27.76 6.28
N VAL A 93 -4.51 -26.79 5.36
CA VAL A 93 -3.32 -26.01 4.98
C VAL A 93 -2.79 -25.20 6.16
N LEU A 94 -3.66 -24.48 6.87
CA LEU A 94 -3.28 -23.67 8.03
C LEU A 94 -2.75 -24.55 9.18
N TRP A 95 -3.39 -25.68 9.44
CA TRP A 95 -2.95 -26.67 10.43
C TRP A 95 -1.60 -27.27 10.05
N GLY A 96 -1.39 -27.63 8.78
CA GLY A 96 -0.11 -28.16 8.29
C GLY A 96 1.02 -27.14 8.40
N GLN A 97 0.74 -25.86 8.10
CA GLN A 97 1.68 -24.75 8.27
C GLN A 97 2.05 -24.55 9.74
N ARG A 98 1.08 -24.50 10.66
CA ARG A 98 1.34 -24.46 12.11
C ARG A 98 2.14 -25.67 12.61
N LEU A 99 1.84 -26.87 12.15
CA LEU A 99 2.61 -28.07 12.54
C LEU A 99 4.08 -27.96 12.10
N SER A 100 4.33 -27.30 10.96
CA SER A 100 5.69 -27.04 10.46
C SER A 100 6.51 -26.06 11.31
N GLU A 101 5.88 -25.35 12.25
CA GLU A 101 6.57 -24.48 13.22
C GLU A 101 7.34 -25.31 14.25
N THR A 102 6.82 -26.49 14.64
CA THR A 102 7.36 -27.31 15.72
C THR A 102 8.02 -28.61 15.24
N VAL A 103 7.60 -29.14 14.09
CA VAL A 103 8.07 -30.42 13.56
C VAL A 103 8.52 -30.25 12.11
N ALA A 104 9.69 -30.81 11.77
CA ALA A 104 10.15 -30.84 10.39
C ALA A 104 9.23 -31.73 9.53
N VAL A 105 8.31 -31.11 8.80
CA VAL A 105 7.47 -31.78 7.80
C VAL A 105 8.19 -31.83 6.45
N PRO A 106 8.14 -32.96 5.72
CA PRO A 106 8.73 -33.06 4.39
C PRO A 106 8.12 -32.01 3.44
N VAL A 107 8.96 -31.16 2.85
CA VAL A 107 8.53 -30.20 1.84
C VAL A 107 8.36 -30.94 0.52
N VAL A 108 7.14 -30.97 -0.01
CA VAL A 108 6.84 -31.55 -1.32
C VAL A 108 6.93 -30.46 -2.37
N SER A 109 7.70 -30.69 -3.43
CA SER A 109 7.84 -29.74 -4.53
C SER A 109 6.51 -29.53 -5.28
N PRO A 110 6.15 -28.29 -5.67
CA PRO A 110 4.92 -27.99 -6.44
C PRO A 110 4.89 -28.65 -7.82
N TYR A 111 6.03 -29.14 -8.30
CA TYR A 111 6.13 -29.91 -9.55
C TYR A 111 5.72 -31.37 -9.38
N LEU A 112 5.66 -31.87 -8.15
CA LEU A 112 5.38 -33.28 -7.83
C LEU A 112 3.92 -33.55 -7.46
N HIS A 113 3.09 -32.50 -7.32
CA HIS A 113 1.65 -32.65 -7.07
C HIS A 113 0.80 -31.82 -8.04
N ALA A 114 -0.44 -32.28 -8.27
CA ALA A 114 -1.40 -31.63 -9.17
C ALA A 114 -2.02 -30.36 -8.57
N GLY A 115 -1.99 -30.21 -7.23
CA GLY A 115 -2.58 -29.07 -6.54
C GLY A 115 -2.05 -27.71 -7.01
N ALA A 116 -0.75 -27.60 -7.31
CA ALA A 116 -0.16 -26.34 -7.78
C ALA A 116 -0.70 -25.90 -9.16
N VAL A 117 -1.02 -26.86 -10.05
CA VAL A 117 -1.63 -26.58 -11.36
C VAL A 117 -3.08 -26.14 -11.15
N TRP A 118 -3.84 -26.89 -10.36
CA TRP A 118 -5.24 -26.57 -10.06
C TRP A 118 -5.39 -25.17 -9.43
N SER A 119 -4.55 -24.80 -8.46
CA SER A 119 -4.59 -23.47 -7.85
C SER A 119 -4.25 -22.35 -8.84
N SER A 120 -3.32 -22.58 -9.77
CA SER A 120 -2.99 -21.62 -10.82
C SER A 120 -4.15 -21.43 -11.80
N ASP A 121 -4.80 -22.52 -12.21
CA ASP A 121 -5.97 -22.50 -13.11
C ASP A 121 -7.21 -21.89 -12.43
N LEU A 122 -7.37 -22.10 -11.13
CA LEU A 122 -8.38 -21.41 -10.34
C LEU A 122 -8.12 -19.91 -10.33
N LEU A 123 -6.90 -19.48 -9.99
CA LEU A 123 -6.54 -18.07 -9.94
C LEU A 123 -6.72 -17.38 -11.31
N ARG A 124 -6.30 -18.05 -12.40
CA ARG A 124 -6.56 -17.59 -13.77
C ARG A 124 -8.04 -17.31 -14.00
N ARG A 125 -8.89 -18.31 -13.72
CA ARG A 125 -10.34 -18.19 -13.91
C ARG A 125 -10.94 -17.06 -13.09
N LEU A 126 -10.49 -16.88 -11.85
CA LEU A 126 -10.96 -15.78 -11.00
C LEU A 126 -10.56 -14.41 -11.57
N ILE A 127 -9.34 -14.27 -12.10
CA ILE A 127 -8.89 -13.03 -12.76
C ILE A 127 -9.72 -12.78 -14.01
N ASP A 128 -9.82 -13.76 -14.91
CA ASP A 128 -10.54 -13.63 -16.20
C ASP A 128 -12.05 -13.41 -16.02
N GLN A 129 -12.65 -13.91 -14.93
CA GLN A 129 -14.04 -13.61 -14.56
C GLN A 129 -14.20 -12.22 -13.94
N THR A 130 -13.12 -11.63 -13.43
CA THR A 130 -13.16 -10.33 -12.78
C THR A 130 -12.89 -9.19 -13.76
N VAL A 131 -11.88 -9.32 -14.62
CA VAL A 131 -11.42 -8.31 -15.58
C VAL A 131 -10.95 -8.95 -16.88
N ASP A 132 -11.07 -8.22 -17.99
CA ASP A 132 -10.54 -8.63 -19.29
C ASP A 132 -9.23 -7.89 -19.58
N LEU A 133 -8.12 -8.46 -19.10
CA LEU A 133 -6.81 -7.84 -19.22
C LEU A 133 -6.32 -7.70 -20.68
N GLY A 134 -6.85 -8.53 -21.59
CA GLY A 134 -6.54 -8.41 -23.01
C GLY A 134 -7.18 -7.15 -23.60
N ALA A 135 -8.49 -6.98 -23.38
CA ALA A 135 -9.21 -5.78 -23.79
C ALA A 135 -8.68 -4.51 -23.09
N ASP A 136 -8.36 -4.61 -21.79
CA ASP A 136 -7.76 -3.51 -21.02
C ASP A 136 -6.43 -3.07 -21.62
N GLN A 137 -5.57 -4.02 -22.01
CA GLN A 137 -4.28 -3.72 -22.63
C GLN A 137 -4.44 -3.06 -24.01
N GLU A 138 -5.41 -3.49 -24.81
CA GLU A 138 -5.73 -2.83 -26.09
C GLU A 138 -6.23 -1.39 -25.87
N LEU A 139 -7.08 -1.17 -24.86
CA LEU A 139 -7.59 0.14 -24.51
C LEU A 139 -6.47 1.08 -24.02
N ALA A 140 -5.58 0.58 -23.17
CA ALA A 140 -4.43 1.34 -22.68
C ALA A 140 -3.45 1.72 -23.80
N ALA A 141 -3.25 0.83 -24.79
CA ALA A 141 -2.40 1.11 -25.94
C ALA A 141 -2.95 2.24 -26.83
N ALA A 142 -4.27 2.49 -26.80
CA ALA A 142 -4.92 3.53 -27.59
C ALA A 142 -4.67 4.96 -27.06
N SER A 143 -4.19 5.12 -25.82
CA SER A 143 -4.06 6.42 -25.17
C SER A 143 -2.93 6.48 -24.15
N ILE A 144 -1.94 7.35 -24.40
CA ILE A 144 -0.80 7.57 -23.48
C ILE A 144 -1.22 8.30 -22.20
N SER A 145 -2.38 8.98 -22.20
CA SER A 145 -2.88 9.72 -21.04
C SER A 145 -3.55 8.81 -20.00
N ASP A 146 -3.78 7.55 -20.34
CA ASP A 146 -4.29 6.55 -19.42
C ASP A 146 -3.26 6.13 -18.38
N PRO A 147 -3.71 5.73 -17.17
CA PRO A 147 -2.80 5.29 -16.14
C PRO A 147 -2.00 4.09 -16.63
N MET A 148 -0.70 4.06 -16.36
CA MET A 148 0.11 2.85 -16.59
C MET A 148 -0.17 1.78 -15.54
N LEU A 149 0.08 0.52 -15.87
CA LEU A 149 0.16 -0.58 -14.92
C LEU A 149 1.53 -1.26 -15.01
N LEU A 150 2.16 -1.45 -13.86
CA LEU A 150 3.44 -2.15 -13.71
C LEU A 150 3.28 -3.39 -12.84
N VAL A 151 3.77 -4.53 -13.32
CA VAL A 151 3.65 -5.82 -12.63
C VAL A 151 5.04 -6.42 -12.42
N GLY A 152 5.43 -6.61 -11.16
CA GLY A 152 6.76 -7.13 -10.80
C GLY A 152 6.84 -8.65 -10.81
N ALA A 153 7.89 -9.21 -11.41
CA ALA A 153 8.22 -10.64 -11.42
C ALA A 153 9.74 -10.87 -11.52
N VAL A 154 10.19 -12.12 -11.38
CA VAL A 154 11.60 -12.53 -11.55
C VAL A 154 11.73 -13.48 -12.73
N ASP A 155 12.62 -13.21 -13.68
CA ASP A 155 13.06 -14.22 -14.65
C ASP A 155 14.08 -15.15 -13.98
N VAL A 156 13.62 -16.35 -13.62
CA VAL A 156 14.35 -17.31 -12.79
C VAL A 156 15.59 -17.84 -13.49
N LEU A 157 15.53 -18.00 -14.81
CA LEU A 157 16.64 -18.58 -15.58
C LEU A 157 17.77 -17.57 -15.79
N LYS A 158 17.42 -16.29 -15.91
CA LYS A 158 18.39 -15.22 -16.14
C LYS A 158 18.85 -14.55 -14.85
N GLY A 159 18.12 -14.72 -13.75
CA GLY A 159 18.39 -14.05 -12.49
C GLY A 159 18.19 -12.53 -12.56
N VAL A 160 17.31 -12.06 -13.45
CA VAL A 160 17.04 -10.63 -13.64
C VAL A 160 15.62 -10.28 -13.24
N PHE A 161 15.48 -9.08 -12.70
CA PHE A 161 14.18 -8.51 -12.36
C PHE A 161 13.43 -8.16 -13.63
N ARG A 162 12.13 -8.45 -13.63
CA ARG A 162 11.25 -8.14 -14.74
C ARG A 162 10.06 -7.34 -14.25
N THR A 163 9.81 -6.23 -14.93
CA THR A 163 8.58 -5.45 -14.77
C THR A 163 7.81 -5.55 -16.08
N PHE A 164 6.62 -6.15 -16.05
CA PHE A 164 5.70 -6.07 -17.18
C PHE A 164 5.04 -4.70 -17.17
N ASP A 165 4.99 -4.05 -18.32
CA ASP A 165 4.58 -2.66 -18.46
C ASP A 165 3.41 -2.56 -19.45
N SER A 166 2.32 -1.91 -19.03
CA SER A 166 1.17 -1.70 -19.92
C SER A 166 1.51 -0.81 -21.11
N ARG A 167 2.51 0.07 -21.01
CA ARG A 167 2.95 0.90 -22.14
C ARG A 167 3.70 0.10 -23.20
N ASP A 168 4.29 -1.03 -22.81
CA ASP A 168 5.01 -1.94 -23.70
C ASP A 168 4.10 -3.06 -24.27
N GLY A 169 2.80 -3.08 -23.90
CA GLY A 169 1.86 -4.09 -24.37
C GLY A 169 1.97 -5.44 -23.64
N GLU A 170 2.48 -5.45 -22.41
CA GLU A 170 2.90 -6.68 -21.74
C GLU A 170 1.94 -7.18 -20.66
N ILE A 171 0.85 -6.46 -20.38
CA ILE A 171 -0.14 -6.86 -19.39
C ILE A 171 -1.05 -7.94 -19.96
N SER A 172 -1.18 -9.03 -19.21
CA SER A 172 -2.04 -10.18 -19.51
C SER A 172 -2.30 -10.96 -18.22
N THR A 173 -3.28 -11.85 -18.23
CA THR A 173 -3.50 -12.77 -17.10
C THR A 173 -2.25 -13.59 -16.78
N ASP A 174 -1.48 -13.98 -17.79
CA ASP A 174 -0.23 -14.72 -17.61
C ASP A 174 0.84 -13.87 -16.89
N ALA A 175 0.93 -12.57 -17.17
CA ALA A 175 1.83 -11.66 -16.47
C ALA A 175 1.46 -11.52 -14.99
N ILE A 176 0.15 -11.45 -14.67
CA ILE A 176 -0.33 -11.43 -13.28
C ILE A 176 -0.04 -12.77 -12.58
N LEU A 177 -0.28 -13.90 -13.24
CA LEU A 177 0.04 -15.22 -12.70
C LEU A 177 1.54 -15.40 -12.46
N ALA A 178 2.38 -14.90 -13.37
CA ALA A 178 3.84 -14.87 -13.21
C ALA A 178 4.26 -14.10 -11.95
N SER A 179 3.62 -12.95 -11.71
CA SER A 179 3.83 -12.14 -10.50
C SER A 179 3.35 -12.81 -9.21
N ALA A 180 2.34 -13.68 -9.29
CA ALA A 180 1.78 -14.42 -8.15
C ALA A 180 2.36 -15.83 -7.97
N ALA A 181 3.33 -16.24 -8.80
CA ALA A 181 3.90 -17.59 -8.80
C ALA A 181 4.92 -17.80 -7.67
N ILE A 182 4.44 -17.86 -6.42
CA ILE A 182 5.27 -18.09 -5.22
C ILE A 182 6.00 -19.45 -5.35
N PRO A 183 7.34 -19.51 -5.31
CA PRO A 183 8.11 -20.71 -5.70
C PRO A 183 7.79 -21.99 -4.93
N THR A 184 7.38 -21.88 -3.67
CA THR A 184 7.07 -23.02 -2.79
C THR A 184 5.61 -23.47 -2.88
N ILE A 185 4.76 -22.73 -3.59
CA ILE A 185 3.29 -22.95 -3.64
C ILE A 185 2.83 -23.20 -5.07
N PHE A 186 3.34 -22.42 -6.02
CA PHE A 186 2.96 -22.47 -7.43
C PHE A 186 4.12 -22.95 -8.30
N ARG A 187 3.79 -23.49 -9.47
CA ARG A 187 4.78 -23.72 -10.52
C ARG A 187 5.15 -22.39 -11.17
N SER A 188 6.33 -22.32 -11.76
CA SER A 188 6.73 -21.15 -12.54
C SER A 188 5.84 -20.96 -13.76
N VAL A 189 5.61 -19.72 -14.15
CA VAL A 189 4.86 -19.39 -15.37
C VAL A 189 5.83 -19.20 -16.53
N ARG A 190 5.51 -19.78 -17.70
CA ARG A 190 6.33 -19.62 -18.91
C ARG A 190 5.70 -18.57 -19.82
N LEU A 191 6.45 -17.54 -20.15
CA LEU A 191 6.09 -16.53 -21.13
C LEU A 191 7.20 -16.46 -22.18
N GLY A 192 6.89 -16.91 -23.41
CA GLY A 192 7.87 -17.10 -24.47
C GLY A 192 8.97 -18.09 -24.06
N ARG A 193 10.22 -17.62 -24.03
CA ARG A 193 11.40 -18.43 -23.65
C ARG A 193 11.82 -18.29 -22.19
N SER A 194 11.19 -17.38 -21.45
CA SER A 194 11.53 -17.07 -20.06
C SER A 194 10.59 -17.78 -19.09
N VAL A 195 11.08 -17.97 -17.87
CA VAL A 195 10.38 -18.68 -16.79
C VAL A 195 10.33 -17.76 -15.59
N TYR A 196 9.13 -17.54 -15.05
CA TYR A 196 8.89 -16.51 -14.06
C TYR A 196 8.41 -17.06 -12.73
N TRP A 197 8.89 -16.42 -11.66
CA TRP A 197 8.39 -16.55 -10.29
C TRP A 197 7.93 -15.20 -9.75
N ASP A 198 7.22 -15.27 -8.62
CA ASP A 198 6.79 -14.11 -7.85
C ASP A 198 7.95 -13.12 -7.63
N GLY A 199 7.60 -11.84 -7.78
CA GLY A 199 8.52 -10.73 -7.65
C GLY A 199 9.04 -10.46 -6.23
N LEU A 200 8.73 -11.29 -5.23
CA LEU A 200 9.20 -11.13 -3.85
C LEU A 200 10.73 -11.04 -3.71
N PHE A 201 11.49 -11.58 -4.67
CA PHE A 201 12.96 -11.48 -4.78
C PHE A 201 13.44 -10.37 -5.74
N SER A 202 12.55 -9.52 -6.24
CA SER A 202 12.81 -8.46 -7.24
C SER A 202 12.43 -7.07 -6.74
N GLN A 203 11.20 -6.66 -7.05
CA GLN A 203 10.59 -5.38 -6.77
C GLN A 203 9.21 -5.65 -6.18
N ASN A 204 9.01 -5.27 -4.92
CA ASN A 204 7.76 -5.54 -4.20
C ASN A 204 7.28 -4.29 -3.47
N PRO A 205 6.54 -3.39 -4.15
CA PRO A 205 6.22 -3.32 -5.59
C PRO A 205 7.26 -2.54 -6.43
N PRO A 206 7.22 -2.61 -7.77
CA PRO A 206 8.07 -1.75 -8.63
C PRO A 206 7.63 -0.29 -8.53
N VAL A 207 8.53 0.62 -8.12
CA VAL A 207 8.20 2.04 -7.90
C VAL A 207 8.98 2.95 -8.85
N HIS A 208 10.23 2.65 -9.16
CA HIS A 208 11.09 3.51 -9.98
C HIS A 208 10.48 3.83 -11.36
N LYS A 209 9.90 2.84 -12.04
CA LYS A 209 9.24 3.07 -13.34
C LYS A 209 7.95 3.91 -13.24
N LEU A 210 7.31 4.01 -12.06
CA LEU A 210 6.16 4.91 -11.89
C LEU A 210 6.56 6.38 -12.07
N LEU A 211 7.84 6.72 -11.91
CA LEU A 211 8.36 8.07 -12.15
C LEU A 211 8.14 8.52 -13.61
N ASP A 212 8.07 7.59 -14.57
CA ASP A 212 7.76 7.87 -15.98
C ASP A 212 6.31 8.31 -16.20
N SER A 213 5.47 8.26 -15.17
CA SER A 213 4.12 8.84 -15.16
C SER A 213 4.09 10.28 -14.62
N GLU A 214 5.24 10.84 -14.24
CA GLU A 214 5.39 12.17 -13.63
C GLU A 214 4.38 12.40 -12.47
N PRO A 215 4.37 11.56 -11.43
CA PRO A 215 3.47 11.74 -10.29
C PRO A 215 3.95 12.89 -9.39
N ASP A 216 2.99 13.63 -8.83
CA ASP A 216 3.24 14.55 -7.71
C ASP A 216 3.35 13.77 -6.38
N GLU A 217 2.65 12.64 -6.30
CA GLU A 217 2.61 11.78 -5.11
C GLU A 217 2.68 10.29 -5.46
N ILE A 218 3.34 9.52 -4.59
CA ILE A 218 3.33 8.05 -4.63
C ILE A 218 2.67 7.54 -3.36
N TRP A 219 1.58 6.79 -3.50
CA TRP A 219 0.90 6.13 -2.39
C TRP A 219 1.28 4.65 -2.39
N VAL A 220 2.06 4.25 -1.39
CA VAL A 220 2.49 2.87 -1.20
C VAL A 220 1.53 2.18 -0.24
N ILE A 221 0.94 1.07 -0.64
CA ILE A 221 0.17 0.19 0.23
C ILE A 221 1.09 -0.95 0.64
N GLN A 222 1.58 -0.88 1.87
CA GLN A 222 2.54 -1.82 2.43
C GLN A 222 1.82 -2.84 3.31
N VAL A 223 1.95 -4.12 2.96
CA VAL A 223 1.27 -5.23 3.63
C VAL A 223 2.20 -5.91 4.65
N ASN A 224 3.50 -5.94 4.37
CA ASN A 224 4.48 -6.55 5.25
C ASN A 224 4.88 -5.57 6.37
N PRO A 225 4.86 -6.03 7.64
CA PRO A 225 5.16 -5.17 8.76
C PRO A 225 6.64 -4.77 8.79
N SER A 226 6.89 -3.49 9.02
CA SER A 226 8.23 -2.93 9.20
C SER A 226 8.87 -3.47 10.48
N GLN A 227 8.10 -3.57 11.55
CA GLN A 227 8.54 -4.00 12.87
C GLN A 227 7.76 -5.22 13.37
N VAL A 228 8.40 -5.99 14.26
CA VAL A 228 7.80 -7.10 15.01
C VAL A 228 8.07 -6.85 16.49
N GLU A 229 7.14 -7.21 17.37
CA GLU A 229 7.31 -7.08 18.82
C GLU A 229 8.14 -8.23 19.38
N ASP A 230 7.83 -9.46 18.93
CA ASP A 230 8.46 -10.68 19.42
C ASP A 230 9.59 -11.18 18.51
N GLU A 231 10.60 -11.79 19.11
CA GLU A 231 11.68 -12.48 18.39
C GLU A 231 11.12 -13.73 17.66
N PRO A 232 11.34 -13.89 16.33
CA PRO A 232 10.91 -15.08 15.61
C PRO A 232 11.79 -16.27 16.00
N THR A 233 11.24 -17.24 16.73
CA THR A 233 12.01 -18.38 17.26
C THR A 233 11.71 -19.70 16.55
N THR A 234 10.58 -19.80 15.84
CA THR A 234 10.24 -20.99 15.05
C THR A 234 10.71 -20.88 13.60
N VAL A 235 10.87 -22.02 12.92
CA VAL A 235 11.32 -22.05 11.51
C VAL A 235 10.35 -21.30 10.58
N GLY A 236 9.03 -21.44 10.82
CA GLY A 236 7.99 -20.75 10.05
C GLY A 236 8.01 -19.23 10.24
N GLU A 237 8.18 -18.77 11.48
CA GLU A 237 8.33 -17.35 11.81
C GLU A 237 9.60 -16.76 11.22
N ILE A 238 10.74 -17.46 11.32
CA ILE A 238 12.02 -17.03 10.74
C ILE A 238 11.89 -16.91 9.21
N ALA A 239 11.29 -17.91 8.55
CA ALA A 239 11.08 -17.88 7.11
C ALA A 239 10.16 -16.72 6.69
N THR A 240 9.11 -16.45 7.48
CA THR A 240 8.18 -15.34 7.23
C THR A 240 8.82 -14.00 7.44
N ARG A 241 9.55 -13.82 8.55
CA ARG A 241 10.26 -12.58 8.81
C ARG A 241 11.33 -12.32 7.76
N ARG A 242 12.06 -13.34 7.31
CA ARG A 242 12.99 -13.22 6.18
C ARG A 242 12.28 -12.73 4.92
N ASN A 243 11.10 -13.27 4.60
CA ASN A 243 10.31 -12.85 3.44
C ASN A 243 9.81 -11.39 3.58
N GLU A 244 9.35 -10.99 4.76
CA GLU A 244 8.94 -9.61 5.07
C GLU A 244 10.09 -8.62 4.94
N LEU A 245 11.24 -8.94 5.55
CA LEU A 245 12.45 -8.12 5.48
C LEU A 245 12.94 -7.98 4.03
N SER A 246 12.91 -9.05 3.24
CA SER A 246 13.32 -9.01 1.84
C SER A 246 12.38 -8.13 1.00
N GLY A 247 11.07 -8.26 1.20
CA GLY A 247 10.08 -7.42 0.55
C GLY A 247 10.22 -5.94 0.91
N ASN A 248 10.44 -5.64 2.19
CA ASN A 248 10.61 -4.26 2.67
C ASN A 248 11.97 -3.68 2.25
N LEU A 249 13.04 -4.48 2.20
CA LEU A 249 14.35 -4.04 1.70
C LEU A 249 14.23 -3.54 0.26
N SER A 250 13.57 -4.30 -0.60
CA SER A 250 13.33 -3.93 -2.01
C SER A 250 12.55 -2.61 -2.14
N LEU A 251 11.42 -2.49 -1.41
CA LEU A 251 10.64 -1.26 -1.38
C LEU A 251 11.46 -0.06 -0.87
N TYR A 252 12.18 -0.21 0.24
CA TYR A 252 12.94 0.90 0.84
C TYR A 252 14.15 1.33 0.03
N GLN A 253 14.77 0.43 -0.75
CA GLN A 253 15.80 0.82 -1.70
C GLN A 253 15.24 1.69 -2.83
N GLU A 254 14.08 1.32 -3.37
CA GLU A 254 13.38 2.10 -4.39
C GLU A 254 12.95 3.48 -3.88
N LEU A 255 12.38 3.53 -2.67
CA LEU A 255 11.98 4.80 -2.02
C LEU A 255 13.18 5.65 -1.63
N GLY A 256 14.26 5.05 -1.10
CA GLY A 256 15.47 5.76 -0.74
C GLY A 256 16.14 6.44 -1.92
N PHE A 257 16.02 5.87 -3.13
CA PHE A 257 16.46 6.54 -4.36
C PHE A 257 15.65 7.81 -4.64
N ILE A 258 14.33 7.76 -4.49
CA ILE A 258 13.44 8.93 -4.67
C ILE A 258 13.77 10.01 -3.64
N GLU A 259 13.93 9.64 -2.37
CA GLU A 259 14.32 10.58 -1.31
C GLU A 259 15.69 11.24 -1.58
N GLN A 260 16.64 10.49 -2.14
CA GLN A 260 17.95 11.03 -2.48
C GLN A 260 17.88 12.04 -3.63
N VAL A 261 17.05 11.75 -4.64
CA VAL A 261 16.77 12.67 -5.74
C VAL A 261 16.09 13.94 -5.23
N ASP A 262 15.13 13.82 -4.32
CA ASP A 262 14.47 14.94 -3.67
C ASP A 262 15.44 15.83 -2.89
N LYS A 263 16.37 15.23 -2.14
CA LYS A 263 17.43 15.97 -1.44
C LYS A 263 18.30 16.76 -2.41
N TRP A 264 18.72 16.14 -3.51
CA TRP A 264 19.52 16.80 -4.56
C TRP A 264 18.78 17.91 -5.31
N LEU A 265 17.46 17.82 -5.42
CA LEU A 265 16.65 18.91 -5.94
C LEU A 265 16.55 20.06 -4.93
N ALA A 266 16.33 19.74 -3.64
CA ALA A 266 16.15 20.73 -2.58
C ALA A 266 17.42 21.54 -2.28
N ASP A 267 18.60 20.91 -2.31
CA ASP A 267 19.89 21.57 -2.09
C ASP A 267 20.47 22.22 -3.37
N GLY A 268 19.82 22.02 -4.52
CA GLY A 268 20.20 22.56 -5.80
C GLY A 268 21.37 21.84 -6.49
N THR A 269 21.79 20.67 -6.00
CA THR A 269 22.77 19.79 -6.65
C THR A 269 22.33 19.40 -8.06
N ILE A 270 21.04 19.13 -8.25
CA ILE A 270 20.43 18.86 -9.55
C ILE A 270 19.38 19.92 -9.83
N ARG A 271 19.43 20.48 -11.04
CA ARG A 271 18.36 21.35 -11.57
C ARG A 271 17.79 20.69 -12.81
N SER A 272 16.57 20.17 -12.69
CA SER A 272 15.88 19.51 -13.79
C SER A 272 14.46 20.05 -13.91
N HIS A 273 14.00 20.22 -15.15
CA HIS A 273 12.60 20.54 -15.45
C HIS A 273 11.73 19.27 -15.54
N ARG A 274 12.38 18.09 -15.64
CA ARG A 274 11.72 16.78 -15.78
C ARG A 274 11.57 16.04 -14.45
N VAL A 275 12.45 16.31 -13.50
CA VAL A 275 12.43 15.68 -12.18
C VAL A 275 11.95 16.71 -11.18
N ARG A 276 10.89 16.36 -10.44
CA ARG A 276 10.24 17.24 -9.47
C ARG A 276 10.23 16.57 -8.11
N HIS A 277 9.90 17.35 -7.09
CA HIS A 277 9.69 16.81 -5.76
C HIS A 277 8.49 15.86 -5.74
N ILE A 278 8.63 14.67 -5.16
CA ILE A 278 7.56 13.66 -5.09
C ILE A 278 7.24 13.34 -3.63
N THR A 279 5.98 13.51 -3.24
CA THR A 279 5.54 13.14 -1.89
C THR A 279 5.26 11.64 -1.82
N VAL A 280 6.00 10.90 -0.99
CA VAL A 280 5.76 9.47 -0.74
C VAL A 280 4.91 9.28 0.52
N ARG A 281 3.81 8.55 0.41
CA ARG A 281 2.90 8.21 1.51
C ARG A 281 2.78 6.70 1.63
N ILE A 282 3.01 6.13 2.81
CA ILE A 282 2.98 4.70 3.06
C ILE A 282 1.80 4.34 3.97
N LEU A 283 0.84 3.62 3.40
CA LEU A 283 -0.22 2.95 4.12
C LEU A 283 0.25 1.57 4.57
N GLU A 284 0.91 1.49 5.72
CA GLU A 284 1.30 0.21 6.33
C GLU A 284 0.11 -0.45 7.02
N MET A 285 -0.15 -1.71 6.68
CA MET A 285 -1.20 -2.53 7.26
C MET A 285 -0.92 -2.78 8.75
N ARG A 286 -1.88 -2.43 9.60
CA ARG A 286 -1.81 -2.75 11.03
C ARG A 286 -2.02 -4.24 11.25
N ARG A 287 -1.34 -4.81 12.24
CA ARG A 287 -1.63 -6.18 12.67
C ARG A 287 -2.87 -6.21 13.54
N THR A 288 -3.87 -6.96 13.10
CA THR A 288 -5.04 -7.31 13.92
C THR A 288 -4.74 -8.51 14.82
N ASP A 289 -5.56 -8.73 15.84
CA ASP A 289 -5.42 -9.90 16.72
C ASP A 289 -5.50 -11.21 15.93
N ALA A 290 -6.33 -11.27 14.87
CA ALA A 290 -6.40 -12.41 13.96
C ALA A 290 -5.07 -12.63 13.22
N THR A 291 -4.49 -11.58 12.61
CA THR A 291 -3.18 -11.72 11.93
C THR A 291 -2.07 -12.16 12.88
N ARG A 292 -2.06 -11.69 14.13
CA ARG A 292 -1.09 -12.12 15.15
C ARG A 292 -1.32 -13.58 15.55
N ALA A 293 -2.57 -13.98 15.80
CA ALA A 293 -2.92 -15.34 16.22
C ALA A 293 -2.60 -16.42 15.16
N TRP A 294 -2.72 -16.07 13.87
CA TRP A 294 -2.39 -16.99 12.77
C TRP A 294 -0.91 -16.97 12.38
N GLY A 295 -0.11 -16.05 12.92
CA GLY A 295 1.33 -15.98 12.71
C GLY A 295 1.70 -16.04 11.23
N HIS A 296 2.66 -16.88 10.88
CA HIS A 296 3.11 -17.06 9.49
C HIS A 296 2.03 -17.57 8.53
N ALA A 297 1.09 -18.38 9.03
CA ALA A 297 0.06 -19.03 8.21
C ALA A 297 -1.03 -18.06 7.74
N SER A 298 -1.14 -16.89 8.39
CA SER A 298 -2.13 -15.84 8.10
C SER A 298 -2.14 -15.40 6.62
N LYS A 299 -0.97 -15.35 5.97
CA LYS A 299 -0.83 -14.96 4.55
C LYS A 299 -1.44 -15.96 3.57
N LEU A 300 -1.75 -17.18 4.02
CA LEU A 300 -2.46 -18.20 3.24
C LEU A 300 -3.91 -18.38 3.70
N ASN A 301 -4.34 -17.69 4.76
CA ASN A 301 -5.68 -17.81 5.30
C ASN A 301 -6.69 -17.22 4.31
N ARG A 302 -7.62 -18.05 3.85
CA ARG A 302 -8.72 -17.67 2.95
C ARG A 302 -10.08 -17.68 3.64
N ASP A 303 -10.13 -17.69 4.97
CA ASP A 303 -11.39 -17.59 5.71
C ASP A 303 -12.18 -16.33 5.31
N PRO A 304 -13.47 -16.44 4.95
CA PRO A 304 -14.24 -15.28 4.49
C PRO A 304 -14.28 -14.12 5.50
N ALA A 305 -14.44 -14.40 6.80
CA ALA A 305 -14.49 -13.36 7.81
C ALA A 305 -13.14 -12.66 7.96
N PHE A 306 -12.03 -13.41 7.86
CA PHE A 306 -10.68 -12.84 7.85
C PHE A 306 -10.42 -11.95 6.63
N ILE A 307 -10.88 -12.37 5.44
CA ILE A 307 -10.76 -11.56 4.23
C ILE A 307 -11.59 -10.27 4.35
N ASP A 308 -12.83 -10.37 4.83
CA ASP A 308 -13.70 -9.21 5.06
C ASP A 308 -13.10 -8.25 6.12
N GLU A 309 -12.53 -8.78 7.20
CA GLU A 309 -11.81 -8.00 8.22
C GLU A 309 -10.66 -7.20 7.61
N LEU A 310 -9.81 -7.85 6.79
CA LEU A 310 -8.69 -7.18 6.13
C LEU A 310 -9.14 -6.11 5.14
N MET A 311 -10.17 -6.39 4.33
CA MET A 311 -10.74 -5.39 3.41
C MET A 311 -11.29 -4.19 4.18
N GLU A 312 -12.00 -4.41 5.28
CA GLU A 312 -12.55 -3.33 6.09
C GLU A 312 -11.45 -2.51 6.77
N LEU A 313 -10.41 -3.17 7.29
CA LEU A 313 -9.23 -2.50 7.82
C LEU A 313 -8.54 -1.63 6.77
N GLY A 314 -8.38 -2.15 5.55
CA GLY A 314 -7.82 -1.40 4.41
C GLY A 314 -8.60 -0.15 4.08
N ARG A 315 -9.93 -0.28 4.03
CA ARG A 315 -10.85 0.84 3.76
C ARG A 315 -10.76 1.90 4.85
N HIS A 316 -10.73 1.49 6.12
CA HIS A 316 -10.62 2.39 7.27
C HIS A 316 -9.27 3.11 7.30
N GLN A 317 -8.15 2.39 7.21
CA GLN A 317 -6.83 3.05 7.24
C GLN A 317 -6.62 3.99 6.03
N ALA A 318 -7.17 3.65 4.86
CA ALA A 318 -7.16 4.55 3.71
C ALA A 318 -8.02 5.80 3.94
N GLN A 319 -9.15 5.69 4.65
CA GLN A 319 -9.95 6.84 5.06
C GLN A 319 -9.15 7.76 6.01
N ASP A 320 -8.49 7.20 7.03
CA ASP A 320 -7.60 7.97 7.92
C ASP A 320 -6.54 8.74 7.11
N GLN A 321 -5.98 8.12 6.07
CA GLN A 321 -5.00 8.75 5.20
C GLN A 321 -5.62 9.87 4.35
N VAL A 322 -6.84 9.70 3.83
CA VAL A 322 -7.56 10.77 3.11
C VAL A 322 -7.83 11.96 4.01
N ASP A 323 -8.24 11.72 5.25
CA ASP A 323 -8.49 12.79 6.23
C ASP A 323 -7.19 13.50 6.62
N ALA A 324 -6.09 12.76 6.77
CA ALA A 324 -4.76 13.32 6.94
C ALA A 324 -4.35 14.23 5.77
N MET A 325 -4.52 13.77 4.53
CA MET A 325 -4.24 14.57 3.33
C MET A 325 -5.07 15.86 3.29
N ALA A 326 -6.35 15.80 3.67
CA ALA A 326 -7.20 16.97 3.77
C ALA A 326 -6.72 17.95 4.87
N LEU A 327 -6.29 17.43 6.02
CA LEU A 327 -5.73 18.24 7.11
C LEU A 327 -4.46 18.97 6.67
N GLU A 328 -3.51 18.29 6.03
CA GLU A 328 -2.25 18.92 5.63
C GLU A 328 -2.43 20.01 4.59
N ARG A 329 -3.38 19.83 3.68
CA ARG A 329 -3.69 20.88 2.71
C ARG A 329 -4.21 22.12 3.44
N ALA A 330 -5.09 21.93 4.42
CA ALA A 330 -5.55 23.03 5.26
C ALA A 330 -4.43 23.62 6.14
N TRP A 331 -3.45 22.79 6.55
CA TRP A 331 -2.33 23.22 7.39
C TRP A 331 -1.27 23.97 6.58
N GLY A 332 -0.96 23.52 5.37
CA GLY A 332 0.06 24.08 4.50
C GLY A 332 -0.38 25.31 3.69
N ASP A 333 -1.63 25.73 3.80
CA ASP A 333 -2.14 26.95 3.17
C ASP A 333 -1.55 28.20 3.86
N GLU A 334 -0.67 28.91 3.15
CA GLU A 334 0.02 30.10 3.68
C GLU A 334 -0.94 31.28 3.88
N ASP A 335 -2.08 31.29 3.19
CA ASP A 335 -3.14 32.30 3.31
C ASP A 335 -4.24 31.88 4.31
N ARG A 336 -4.00 30.86 5.14
CA ARG A 336 -5.01 30.37 6.09
C ARG A 336 -5.38 31.44 7.12
N GLU A 337 -6.69 31.61 7.34
CA GLU A 337 -7.21 32.37 8.47
C GLU A 337 -6.76 31.72 9.81
N PRO A 338 -6.29 32.50 10.80
CA PRO A 338 -5.98 31.98 12.14
C PRO A 338 -7.14 31.18 12.72
N GLY A 339 -6.84 30.04 13.34
CA GLY A 339 -7.86 29.14 13.89
C GLY A 339 -8.72 28.38 12.87
N SER A 340 -8.53 28.54 11.55
CA SER A 340 -9.25 27.76 10.51
C SER A 340 -9.07 26.24 10.66
N LEU A 341 -7.91 25.80 11.15
CA LEU A 341 -7.63 24.40 11.46
C LEU A 341 -8.58 23.82 12.51
N MET A 342 -9.19 24.64 13.36
CA MET A 342 -10.11 24.15 14.40
C MET A 342 -11.36 23.49 13.85
N GLY A 343 -11.76 23.81 12.62
CA GLY A 343 -12.84 23.09 11.93
C GLY A 343 -12.53 21.62 11.63
N ARG A 344 -11.24 21.21 11.72
CA ARG A 344 -10.78 19.83 11.52
C ARG A 344 -10.73 19.00 12.80
N PHE A 345 -10.90 19.62 13.96
CA PHE A 345 -10.93 18.93 15.25
C PHE A 345 -12.37 18.62 15.66
N ARG A 346 -12.60 17.45 16.25
CA ARG A 346 -13.91 17.15 16.82
C ARG A 346 -14.15 17.97 18.09
N PRO A 347 -15.41 18.23 18.48
CA PRO A 347 -15.71 18.69 19.83
C PRO A 347 -15.12 17.73 20.87
N GLY A 348 -14.34 18.25 21.81
CA GLY A 348 -13.66 17.46 22.84
C GLY A 348 -12.36 16.79 22.38
N ALA A 349 -11.81 17.15 21.21
CA ALA A 349 -10.50 16.66 20.80
C ALA A 349 -9.43 17.01 21.84
N VAL A 350 -8.55 16.06 22.15
CA VAL A 350 -7.47 16.27 23.12
C VAL A 350 -6.16 16.53 22.37
N VAL A 351 -5.54 17.67 22.64
CA VAL A 351 -4.21 18.02 22.10
C VAL A 351 -3.20 18.12 23.22
N SER A 352 -2.01 17.60 22.96
CA SER A 352 -0.87 17.63 23.87
C SER A 352 0.43 17.87 23.11
N SER A 353 1.41 18.46 23.76
CA SER A 353 2.76 18.62 23.23
C SER A 353 3.79 18.41 24.34
N THR A 354 4.69 17.47 24.12
CA THR A 354 5.89 17.27 24.96
C THR A 354 7.12 17.95 24.35
N HIS A 355 6.97 18.61 23.20
CA HIS A 355 8.06 19.28 22.53
C HIS A 355 8.54 20.49 23.35
N PRO A 356 9.84 20.60 23.68
CA PRO A 356 10.33 21.55 24.69
C PRO A 356 10.15 23.02 24.30
N LEU A 357 10.06 23.30 22.99
CA LEU A 357 9.85 24.65 22.48
C LEU A 357 8.38 25.08 22.40
N ALA A 358 7.44 24.16 22.61
CA ALA A 358 6.02 24.46 22.70
C ALA A 358 5.30 23.41 23.55
N PRO A 359 5.57 23.35 24.87
CA PRO A 359 4.92 22.39 25.74
C PRO A 359 3.44 22.74 25.89
N LEU A 360 2.58 21.74 25.75
CA LEU A 360 1.15 21.87 25.96
C LEU A 360 0.67 20.66 26.75
N GLU A 361 0.26 20.88 28.00
CA GLU A 361 -0.44 19.85 28.77
C GLU A 361 -1.70 19.39 28.03
N ALA A 362 -2.01 18.09 28.13
CA ALA A 362 -3.17 17.50 27.48
C ALA A 362 -4.45 18.29 27.82
N THR A 363 -5.05 18.90 26.80
CA THR A 363 -6.21 19.77 26.97
C THR A 363 -7.22 19.56 25.86
N ALA A 364 -8.50 19.73 26.20
CA ALA A 364 -9.61 19.78 25.26
C ALA A 364 -10.18 21.20 25.10
N ASP A 365 -9.51 22.20 25.67
CA ASP A 365 -9.91 23.61 25.61
C ASP A 365 -9.62 24.19 24.21
N PRO A 366 -10.64 24.55 23.41
CA PRO A 366 -10.45 25.04 22.06
C PRO A 366 -9.60 26.31 21.97
N GLU A 367 -9.60 27.18 22.98
CA GLU A 367 -8.81 28.42 22.94
C GLU A 367 -7.32 28.14 23.12
N ARG A 368 -6.98 27.24 24.05
CA ARG A 368 -5.59 26.79 24.26
C ARG A 368 -5.07 26.04 23.04
N ILE A 369 -5.89 25.19 22.43
CA ILE A 369 -5.50 24.45 21.22
C ILE A 369 -5.29 25.41 20.05
N ARG A 370 -6.20 26.39 19.85
CA ARG A 370 -6.06 27.42 18.82
C ARG A 370 -4.76 28.21 19.01
N GLY A 371 -4.50 28.69 20.23
CA GLY A 371 -3.27 29.39 20.57
C GLY A 371 -2.02 28.57 20.23
N PHE A 372 -2.00 27.29 20.61
CA PHE A 372 -0.90 26.38 20.28
C PHE A 372 -0.68 26.21 18.77
N LEU A 373 -1.76 26.01 17.99
CA LEU A 373 -1.68 25.82 16.54
C LEU A 373 -1.25 27.09 15.78
N ASP A 374 -1.60 28.25 16.29
CA ASP A 374 -1.26 29.54 15.68
C ASP A 374 0.15 30.00 16.08
N GLU A 375 0.55 29.81 17.36
CA GLU A 375 1.86 30.22 17.90
C GLU A 375 2.98 29.28 17.45
N PHE A 376 2.79 27.96 17.53
CA PHE A 376 3.84 27.02 17.17
C PHE A 376 4.06 26.93 15.66
N GLY A 377 3.10 27.40 14.86
CA GLY A 377 3.24 27.62 13.42
C GLY A 377 3.94 26.46 12.74
N LEU A 378 3.39 25.25 12.85
CA LEU A 378 4.03 24.05 12.32
C LEU A 378 3.87 23.96 10.81
N ARG A 379 4.96 23.78 10.07
CA ARG A 379 4.93 23.47 8.63
C ARG A 379 5.20 21.99 8.43
N VAL A 380 4.24 21.27 7.84
CA VAL A 380 4.38 19.83 7.57
C VAL A 380 5.48 19.59 6.53
N GLU A 381 6.43 18.72 6.87
CA GLU A 381 7.41 18.17 5.92
C GLU A 381 6.68 17.16 5.02
N THR A 382 6.50 17.51 3.76
CA THR A 382 5.80 16.66 2.77
C THR A 382 6.71 15.63 2.12
N SER A 383 8.02 15.74 2.30
CA SER A 383 9.04 14.92 1.63
C SER A 383 9.30 13.56 2.27
N ARG A 384 8.85 13.31 3.50
CA ARG A 384 9.17 12.08 4.22
C ARG A 384 8.02 11.08 4.21
N ALA A 385 8.40 9.82 3.99
CA ALA A 385 7.56 8.65 4.10
C ALA A 385 6.67 8.71 5.33
N ARG A 386 5.36 8.73 5.11
CA ARG A 386 4.39 8.67 6.20
C ARG A 386 3.98 7.26 6.42
N VAL A 387 3.92 6.84 7.68
CA VAL A 387 3.47 5.51 8.06
C VAL A 387 2.22 5.68 8.92
N CYS A 388 1.06 5.27 8.39
CA CYS A 388 -0.21 5.25 9.12
C CYS A 388 -0.30 4.07 10.11
N GLU A 389 0.66 4.00 11.04
CA GLU A 389 0.63 3.08 12.20
C GLU A 389 -0.05 3.84 13.34
N ASP A 390 -1.28 3.44 13.70
CA ASP A 390 -2.08 4.04 14.77
C ASP A 390 -2.20 5.57 14.67
N GLY A 391 -2.89 6.02 13.63
CA GLY A 391 -3.07 7.44 13.29
C GLY A 391 -2.13 7.91 12.17
N ALA A 392 -2.22 9.19 11.82
CA ALA A 392 -1.29 9.82 10.89
C ALA A 392 -0.10 10.42 11.64
N ARG A 393 1.09 10.26 11.06
CA ARG A 393 2.34 10.82 11.58
C ARG A 393 2.93 11.82 10.60
N TRP A 394 3.38 12.94 11.12
CA TRP A 394 4.06 13.99 10.35
C TRP A 394 5.35 14.40 11.05
N THR A 395 6.37 14.72 10.27
CA THR A 395 7.42 15.63 10.73
C THR A 395 6.98 17.05 10.40
N VAL A 396 7.11 17.95 11.36
CA VAL A 396 6.75 19.36 11.22
C VAL A 396 7.94 20.21 11.61
N HIS A 397 8.09 21.36 10.97
CA HIS A 397 9.14 22.33 11.30
C HIS A 397 8.51 23.62 11.82
N SER A 398 9.17 24.29 12.75
CA SER A 398 8.72 25.61 13.19
C SER A 398 8.80 26.61 12.03
N VAL A 399 7.76 27.45 11.90
CA VAL A 399 7.74 28.57 10.94
C VAL A 399 8.81 29.61 11.27
N SER A 400 9.18 29.79 12.55
CA SER A 400 10.18 30.78 12.98
C SER A 400 11.63 30.30 12.81
N ASP A 401 11.90 29.01 12.98
CA ASP A 401 13.21 28.39 12.71
C ASP A 401 13.05 26.96 12.14
N ARG A 402 13.44 26.80 10.87
CA ARG A 402 13.36 25.51 10.15
C ARG A 402 14.33 24.43 10.67
N ARG A 403 15.23 24.76 11.60
CA ARG A 403 16.07 23.76 12.28
C ARG A 403 15.33 23.04 13.40
N ILE A 404 14.23 23.64 13.87
CA ILE A 404 13.40 23.09 14.93
C ILE A 404 12.35 22.19 14.27
N SER A 405 12.41 20.90 14.57
CA SER A 405 11.48 19.89 14.05
C SER A 405 10.81 19.12 15.18
N ALA A 406 9.52 18.82 15.02
CA ALA A 406 8.76 17.94 15.88
C ALA A 406 8.11 16.81 15.07
N ARG A 407 7.66 15.76 15.74
CA ARG A 407 6.74 14.77 15.18
C ARG A 407 5.34 15.02 15.72
N VAL A 408 4.37 15.02 14.82
CA VAL A 408 2.95 15.10 15.16
C VAL A 408 2.34 13.73 14.91
N ARG A 409 1.57 13.22 15.87
CA ARG A 409 0.69 12.07 15.70
C ARG A 409 -0.74 12.52 15.88
N ALA A 410 -1.62 12.26 14.92
CA ALA A 410 -3.05 12.50 15.07
C ALA A 410 -3.88 11.25 14.80
N PHE A 411 -4.95 11.11 15.58
CA PHE A 411 -5.95 10.08 15.46
C PHE A 411 -7.24 10.71 14.95
N PHE A 412 -7.86 10.07 13.97
CA PHE A 412 -9.09 10.52 13.35
C PHE A 412 -10.29 9.72 13.87
N ASP A 413 -11.42 10.40 13.99
CA ASP A 413 -12.74 9.82 14.22
C ASP A 413 -13.74 10.59 13.36
N GLU A 414 -14.52 9.90 12.53
CA GLU A 414 -15.48 10.48 11.57
C GLU A 414 -14.90 11.65 10.75
N GLY A 415 -13.66 11.51 10.28
CA GLY A 415 -12.97 12.52 9.46
C GLY A 415 -12.48 13.77 10.20
N ARG A 416 -12.52 13.77 11.53
CA ARG A 416 -12.00 14.85 12.37
C ARG A 416 -10.96 14.33 13.36
N ILE A 417 -10.03 15.20 13.74
CA ILE A 417 -9.00 14.86 14.74
C ILE A 417 -9.67 14.68 16.09
N ALA A 418 -9.53 13.49 16.66
CA ALA A 418 -9.96 13.17 18.01
C ALA A 418 -8.85 13.34 19.06
N ARG A 419 -7.61 13.09 18.66
CA ARG A 419 -6.43 13.25 19.51
C ARG A 419 -5.25 13.69 18.66
N MET A 420 -4.47 14.64 19.15
CA MET A 420 -3.21 15.04 18.54
C MET A 420 -2.11 15.16 19.60
N THR A 421 -0.94 14.62 19.30
CA THR A 421 0.24 14.71 20.16
C THR A 421 1.42 15.21 19.35
N VAL A 422 2.18 16.14 19.92
CA VAL A 422 3.40 16.68 19.34
C VAL A 422 4.59 16.32 20.24
N SER A 423 5.61 15.66 19.68
CA SER A 423 6.80 15.16 20.39
C SER A 423 8.08 15.46 19.62
N GLU A 424 9.26 15.31 20.24
CA GLU A 424 10.53 15.28 19.49
C GLU A 424 10.74 13.95 18.74
N ASP A 425 10.19 12.86 19.28
CA ASP A 425 10.31 11.48 18.81
C ASP A 425 9.17 10.96 17.97
#